data_AF-M4E374-F1
#
_entry.id   AF-M4E374-F1
#
_cell.length_a   1.000
_cell.length_b   1.000
_cell.length_c   1.000
_cell.angle_alpha   90.00
_cell.angle_beta   90.00
_cell.angle_gamma   90.00
#
_symmetry.space_group_name_H-M   'P 1'
#
loop_
_entity.id
_entity.type
_entity.pdbx_description
1 polymer ?
#
loop_
_entity_poly.entity_id
_entity_poly.type
_entity_poly.pdbx_seq_one_letter_code
_entity_poly.pdbx_strand_id
1 'polypeptide(L)'
;MQRKYITDLLHRTNMSEAKPVTTPLPTSPKLTLHGGTLLGDGTEYRSVVGSLQYLTFTRPDISFAVTRLSQFMHKPTIDHGNAAKRILRYLAGTSSHGIFIHKNSSFSLHGTL
;
A
#
# COMPACT_ATOMS: atom_id res chain seq x y z
N MET A 1 -8.53 12.71 8.19
CA MET A 1 -9.21 11.40 7.96
C MET A 1 -8.23 10.31 7.53
N GLN A 2 -7.55 10.43 6.40
CA GLN A 2 -6.63 9.40 5.88
C GLN A 2 -5.46 9.05 6.81
N ARG A 3 -4.74 10.05 7.34
CA ARG A 3 -3.59 9.81 8.24
C ARG A 3 -3.98 9.03 9.49
N LYS A 4 -5.08 9.42 10.14
CA LYS A 4 -5.63 8.70 11.30
C LYS A 4 -5.98 7.25 10.94
N TYR A 5 -6.65 7.03 9.81
CA TYR A 5 -6.97 5.68 9.34
C TYR A 5 -5.72 4.82 9.09
N ILE A 6 -4.68 5.40 8.47
CA ILE A 6 -3.39 4.72 8.27
C ILE A 6 -2.75 4.38 9.62
N THR A 7 -2.69 5.32 10.56
CA THR A 7 -2.14 5.08 11.90
C THR A 7 -2.90 3.99 12.64
N ASP A 8 -4.24 4.02 12.64
CA ASP A 8 -5.08 3.02 13.29
C ASP A 8 -4.89 1.63 12.64
N LEU A 9 -4.78 1.57 11.31
CA LEU A 9 -4.50 0.33 10.57
C LEU A 9 -3.12 -0.24 10.91
N LEU A 10 -2.09 0.62 11.01
CA LEU A 10 -0.74 0.20 11.39
C LEU A 10 -0.70 -0.32 12.83
N HIS A 11 -1.41 0.32 13.76
CA HIS A 11 -1.50 -0.15 15.13
C HIS A 11 -2.21 -1.52 15.22
N ARG A 12 -3.32 -1.69 14.50
CA ARG A 12 -4.08 -2.96 14.50
C ARG A 12 -3.31 -4.14 13.89
N THR A 13 -2.34 -3.85 13.02
CA THR A 13 -1.50 -4.86 12.36
C THR A 13 -0.12 -5.00 13.00
N ASN A 14 0.15 -4.33 14.13
CA ASN A 14 1.46 -4.27 14.79
C ASN A 14 2.61 -3.78 13.87
N MET A 15 2.30 -2.82 12.99
CA MET A 15 3.22 -2.26 11.99
C MET A 15 3.54 -0.78 12.23
N SER A 16 3.21 -0.22 13.39
CA SER A 16 3.47 1.19 13.73
C SER A 16 4.97 1.53 13.72
N GLU A 17 5.82 0.64 14.23
CA GLU A 17 7.27 0.79 14.31
C GLU A 17 8.01 0.18 13.11
N ALA A 18 7.28 -0.20 12.05
CA ALA A 18 7.87 -0.92 10.94
C ALA A 18 8.77 0.01 10.11
N LYS A 19 9.99 -0.46 9.79
CA LYS A 19 10.94 0.31 8.96
C LYS A 19 10.30 0.67 7.62
N PRO A 20 10.21 1.95 7.24
CA PRO A 20 9.54 2.35 6.02
C PRO A 20 10.24 1.78 4.77
N VAL A 21 9.49 1.62 3.70
CA VAL A 21 10.01 1.23 2.37
C VAL A 21 9.57 2.27 1.34
N THR A 22 10.34 2.42 0.27
CA THR A 22 10.10 3.44 -0.75
C THR A 22 9.15 3.00 -1.86
N THR A 23 8.89 1.69 -2.01
CA THR A 23 7.94 1.19 -3.01
C THR A 23 6.88 0.29 -2.38
N PRO A 24 5.62 0.31 -2.87
CA PRO A 24 4.53 -0.48 -2.30
C PRO A 24 4.62 -1.97 -2.68
N LEU A 25 5.14 -2.30 -3.87
CA LEU A 25 5.29 -3.68 -4.36
C LEU A 25 6.74 -3.97 -4.78
N PRO A 26 7.33 -5.13 -4.45
CA PRO A 26 8.70 -5.44 -4.85
C PRO A 26 8.73 -5.77 -6.35
N THR A 27 9.79 -5.38 -7.04
CA THR A 27 9.98 -5.68 -8.48
C THR A 27 10.15 -7.19 -8.73
N SER A 28 10.63 -7.92 -7.72
CA SER A 28 10.95 -9.35 -7.77
C SER A 28 10.91 -9.97 -6.36
N PRO A 29 10.50 -11.25 -6.19
CA PRO A 29 9.88 -12.15 -7.17
C PRO A 29 8.42 -11.77 -7.47
N LYS A 30 7.93 -12.17 -8.65
CA LYS A 30 6.53 -11.93 -9.06
C LYS A 30 5.60 -12.76 -8.17
N LEU A 31 4.54 -12.14 -7.63
CA LEU A 31 3.47 -12.86 -6.92
C LEU A 31 2.85 -13.90 -7.86
N THR A 32 2.84 -15.16 -7.45
CA THR A 32 2.35 -16.31 -8.24
C THR A 32 1.05 -16.88 -7.69
N LEU A 33 0.11 -17.23 -8.58
CA LEU A 33 -1.18 -17.82 -8.21
C LEU A 33 -1.08 -19.30 -7.79
N HIS A 34 -0.02 -19.99 -8.21
CA HIS A 34 0.11 -21.46 -8.10
C HIS A 34 1.34 -21.93 -7.33
N GLY A 35 2.05 -21.04 -6.64
CA GLY A 35 3.29 -21.34 -5.94
C GLY A 35 3.36 -20.70 -4.56
N GLY A 36 4.17 -21.29 -3.68
CA GLY A 36 4.42 -20.80 -2.33
C GLY A 36 3.63 -21.55 -1.25
N THR A 37 4.06 -21.35 0.00
CA THR A 37 3.41 -21.93 1.17
C THR A 37 2.12 -21.19 1.48
N LEU A 38 0.99 -21.90 1.55
CA LEU A 38 -0.30 -21.30 1.92
C LEU A 38 -0.23 -20.67 3.31
N LEU A 39 -0.92 -19.55 3.47
CA LEU A 39 -1.17 -18.98 4.79
C LEU A 39 -2.15 -19.92 5.52
N GLY A 40 -1.77 -20.42 6.70
CA GLY A 40 -2.61 -21.34 7.48
C GLY A 40 -3.99 -20.76 7.80
N ASP A 41 -4.05 -19.50 8.26
CA ASP A 41 -5.29 -18.72 8.40
C ASP A 41 -5.22 -17.44 7.58
N GLY A 42 -6.00 -17.38 6.50
CA GLY A 42 -6.09 -16.21 5.62
C GLY A 42 -6.95 -15.05 6.15
N THR A 43 -7.51 -15.14 7.35
CA THR A 43 -8.45 -14.13 7.89
C THR A 43 -7.77 -12.78 8.09
N GLU A 44 -6.59 -12.77 8.70
CA GLU A 44 -5.80 -11.54 8.88
C GLU A 44 -5.47 -10.92 7.52
N TYR A 45 -5.01 -11.73 6.55
CA TYR A 45 -4.72 -11.27 5.20
C TYR A 45 -5.93 -10.60 4.54
N ARG A 46 -7.10 -11.24 4.57
CA ARG A 46 -8.33 -10.69 3.98
C ARG A 46 -8.75 -9.39 4.64
N SER A 47 -8.64 -9.31 5.97
CA SER A 47 -8.96 -8.09 6.74
C SER A 47 -8.04 -6.92 6.38
N VAL A 48 -6.73 -7.20 6.25
CA VAL A 48 -5.73 -6.21 5.81
C VAL A 48 -6.01 -5.74 4.38
N VAL A 49 -6.20 -6.67 3.43
CA VAL A 49 -6.46 -6.29 2.02
C VAL A 49 -7.77 -5.52 1.90
N GLY A 50 -8.81 -5.86 2.66
CA GLY A 50 -10.06 -5.09 2.71
C GLY A 50 -9.85 -3.65 3.22
N SER A 51 -9.03 -3.48 4.26
CA SER A 51 -8.69 -2.14 4.78
C SER A 51 -7.84 -1.35 3.78
N LEU A 52 -6.92 -2.01 3.07
CA LEU A 52 -6.12 -1.40 2.02
C LEU A 52 -6.98 -1.00 0.80
N GLN A 53 -8.04 -1.76 0.49
CA GLN A 53 -8.98 -1.44 -0.59
C GLN A 53 -9.73 -0.14 -0.34
N TYR A 54 -10.03 0.20 0.92
CA TYR A 54 -10.58 1.52 1.26
C TYR A 54 -9.55 2.64 1.00
N LEU A 55 -8.27 2.38 1.29
CA LEU A 55 -7.21 3.36 1.08
C LEU A 55 -6.95 3.66 -0.40
N THR A 56 -7.25 2.77 -1.34
CA THR A 56 -7.03 3.01 -2.78
C THR A 56 -7.79 4.22 -3.31
N PHE A 57 -8.93 4.56 -2.71
CA PHE A 57 -9.71 5.77 -3.08
C PHE A 57 -8.99 7.07 -2.75
N THR A 58 -8.11 7.06 -1.74
CA THR A 58 -7.38 8.24 -1.26
C THR A 58 -5.87 8.17 -1.50
N ARG A 59 -5.35 6.98 -1.85
CA ARG A 59 -3.96 6.64 -2.18
C ARG A 59 -3.92 5.85 -3.49
N PRO A 60 -4.07 6.51 -4.65
CA PRO A 60 -4.01 5.83 -5.94
C PRO A 60 -2.65 5.17 -6.21
N ASP A 61 -1.60 5.63 -5.54
CA ASP A 61 -0.24 5.10 -5.64
C ASP A 61 -0.09 3.66 -5.14
N ILE A 62 -0.99 3.19 -4.27
CA ILE A 62 -1.01 1.78 -3.82
C ILE A 62 -2.04 0.92 -4.57
N SER A 63 -2.92 1.51 -5.38
CA SER A 63 -4.07 0.83 -6.00
C SER A 63 -3.66 -0.42 -6.78
N PHE A 64 -2.62 -0.32 -7.60
CA PHE A 64 -2.14 -1.46 -8.37
C PHE A 64 -1.72 -2.63 -7.48
N ALA A 65 -0.98 -2.35 -6.40
CA ALA A 65 -0.51 -3.37 -5.47
C ALA A 65 -1.68 -4.03 -4.71
N VAL A 66 -2.66 -3.23 -4.28
CA VAL A 66 -3.84 -3.74 -3.56
C VAL A 66 -4.74 -4.58 -4.48
N THR A 67 -5.00 -4.12 -5.71
CA THR A 67 -5.75 -4.88 -6.71
C THR A 67 -5.06 -6.20 -7.06
N ARG A 68 -3.72 -6.22 -7.11
CA ARG A 68 -2.96 -7.45 -7.29
C ARG A 68 -3.20 -8.41 -6.12
N LEU A 69 -3.14 -7.93 -4.87
CA LEU A 69 -3.34 -8.76 -3.68
C LEU A 69 -4.77 -9.28 -3.52
N SER A 70 -5.78 -8.53 -3.94
CA SER A 70 -7.18 -8.97 -3.83
C SER A 70 -7.48 -10.20 -4.69
N GLN A 71 -6.72 -10.43 -5.77
CA GLN A 71 -6.83 -11.65 -6.60
C GLN A 71 -6.48 -12.94 -5.83
N PHE A 72 -5.73 -12.85 -4.72
CA PHE A 72 -5.26 -14.00 -3.94
C PHE A 72 -6.05 -14.23 -2.64
N MET A 73 -7.22 -13.60 -2.44
CA MET A 73 -8.00 -13.71 -1.20
C MET A 73 -8.48 -15.13 -0.85
N HIS A 74 -8.70 -15.98 -1.86
CA HIS A 74 -9.18 -17.35 -1.69
C HIS A 74 -8.09 -18.32 -1.21
N LYS A 75 -6.85 -18.13 -1.68
CA LYS A 75 -5.69 -18.96 -1.33
C LYS A 75 -4.46 -18.06 -1.14
N PRO A 76 -4.41 -17.26 -0.06
CA PRO A 76 -3.24 -16.45 0.23
C PRO A 76 -2.04 -17.34 0.59
N THR A 77 -0.84 -16.85 0.28
CA THR A 77 0.43 -17.52 0.58
C THR A 77 1.27 -16.61 1.48
N ILE A 78 2.34 -17.14 2.05
CA ILE A 78 3.31 -16.36 2.83
C ILE A 78 3.80 -15.15 2.03
N ASP A 79 4.05 -15.31 0.73
CA ASP A 79 4.49 -14.22 -0.15
C ASP A 79 3.42 -13.13 -0.33
N HIS A 80 2.15 -13.53 -0.47
CA HIS A 80 1.04 -12.57 -0.50
C HIS A 80 0.95 -11.78 0.81
N GLY A 81 1.09 -12.46 1.95
CA GLY A 81 1.12 -11.83 3.27
C GLY A 81 2.29 -10.85 3.43
N ASN A 82 3.49 -11.23 2.98
CA ASN A 82 4.67 -10.38 2.99
C ASN A 82 4.51 -9.14 2.11
N ALA A 83 3.89 -9.29 0.94
CA ALA A 83 3.55 -8.17 0.07
C ALA A 83 2.53 -7.22 0.72
N ALA A 84 1.50 -7.72 1.41
CA ALA A 84 0.56 -6.91 2.18
C ALA A 84 1.28 -6.11 3.29
N LYS A 85 2.16 -6.77 4.06
CA LYS A 85 3.01 -6.13 5.08
C LYS A 85 3.90 -5.05 4.47
N ARG A 86 4.40 -5.24 3.24
CA ARG A 86 5.22 -4.24 2.55
C ARG A 86 4.43 -2.98 2.19
N ILE A 87 3.17 -3.11 1.77
CA ILE A 87 2.29 -1.95 1.55
C ILE A 87 2.07 -1.20 2.87
N LEU A 88 1.86 -1.91 3.98
CA LEU A 88 1.75 -1.28 5.31
C LEU A 88 3.04 -0.52 5.68
N ARG A 89 4.22 -1.08 5.44
CA ARG A 89 5.52 -0.39 5.64
C ARG A 89 5.66 0.86 4.78
N TYR A 90 5.20 0.80 3.53
CA TYR A 90 5.20 1.94 2.63
C TYR A 90 4.27 3.05 3.16
N LEU A 91 3.08 2.68 3.64
CA LEU A 91 2.14 3.61 4.25
C LEU A 91 2.67 4.24 5.55
N ALA A 92 3.45 3.50 6.35
CA ALA A 92 4.10 4.03 7.54
C ALA A 92 5.06 5.18 7.18
N GLY A 93 5.91 5.00 6.16
CA GLY A 93 6.85 6.01 5.68
C GLY A 93 6.22 7.15 4.89
N THR A 94 5.05 6.94 4.30
CA THR A 94 4.33 7.93 3.50
C THR A 94 3.08 8.47 4.18
N SER A 95 2.91 8.25 5.48
CA SER A 95 1.76 8.74 6.27
C SER A 95 1.73 10.27 6.38
N SER A 96 2.90 10.92 6.28
CA SER A 96 3.09 12.37 6.19
C SER A 96 3.12 12.90 4.74
N HIS A 97 3.47 12.05 3.78
CA HIS A 97 3.46 12.33 2.35
C HIS A 97 2.04 12.13 1.79
N GLY A 98 1.07 12.84 2.34
CA GLY A 98 -0.18 13.09 1.62
C GLY A 98 0.19 13.72 0.28
N ILE A 99 -0.55 13.40 -0.78
CA ILE A 99 -0.33 13.92 -2.13
C ILE A 99 -0.21 15.45 -2.04
N PHE A 100 1.01 15.98 -2.02
CA PHE A 100 1.23 17.40 -2.25
C PHE A 100 1.05 17.58 -3.75
N ILE A 101 -0.18 17.85 -4.18
CA ILE A 101 -0.39 18.56 -5.43
C ILE A 101 0.18 19.95 -5.17
N HIS A 102 1.49 20.12 -5.36
CA HIS A 102 2.05 21.44 -5.54
C HIS A 102 1.35 22.02 -6.78
N LYS A 103 0.46 22.99 -6.60
CA LYS A 103 0.21 23.95 -7.68
C LYS A 103 1.56 24.58 -7.97
N ASN A 104 2.20 24.15 -9.06
CA ASN A 104 3.36 24.84 -9.59
C ASN A 104 2.87 26.17 -10.17
N SER A 105 2.60 27.15 -9.29
CA SER A 105 2.27 28.50 -9.69
C SER A 105 3.56 29.26 -9.96
N SER A 106 4.07 29.13 -11.19
CA SER A 106 4.70 30.25 -11.90
C SER A 106 4.89 29.84 -13.36
N PHE A 107 3.84 29.97 -14.17
CA PHE A 107 4.05 30.22 -15.59
C PHE A 107 4.42 31.70 -15.72
N SER A 108 5.71 32.01 -15.67
CA SER A 108 6.21 33.29 -16.19
C SER A 108 6.26 33.15 -17.72
N LEU A 109 5.21 33.61 -18.39
CA LEU A 109 5.27 33.91 -19.82
C LEU A 109 5.98 35.24 -19.97
N HIS A 110 7.29 35.19 -20.26
CA HIS A 110 8.02 36.35 -20.77
C HIS A 110 7.62 36.57 -22.23
N GLY A 111 6.72 37.51 -22.47
CA GLY A 111 6.53 38.10 -23.78
C GLY A 111 7.61 39.14 -24.01
N THR A 112 8.45 38.94 -25.03
CA THR A 112 9.29 40.00 -25.60
C THR A 112 8.72 40.41 -26.95
N LEU A 113 8.56 41.72 -27.09
CA LEU A 113 8.11 42.49 -28.25
C LEU A 113 9.01 42.28 -29.47
#